data_AF-A0A318UX85-F1
#
_entry.id   AF-A0A318UX85-F1
#
_cell.length_a   1.000
_cell.length_b   1.000
_cell.length_c   1.000
_cell.angle_alpha   90.00
_cell.angle_beta   90.00
_cell.angle_gamma   90.00
#
_symmetry.space_group_name_H-M   'P 1'
#
loop_
_entity.id
_entity.type
_entity.pdbx_description
1 polymer ?
#
loop_
_entity_poly.entity_id
_entity_poly.type
_entity_poly.pdbx_seq_one_letter_code
_entity_poly.pdbx_strand_id
1 'polypeptide(L)'
;MNILDNLIVQTVDDLLPKKITATIYKVCNFFDLRNKEISEVGIKLTIIYFVFVLVIIFFLDAKRPTELSGYGDFLAGFFSPIAFGWLVIGYLMQNKELKNSVEQTNEAQRLARDQLEFQRKCKEREELSIYNNSQPILDVKSLILEDEVDDGFFANFKAEIKNYGSTIYDLCIYDCEINKENEDLFVPTSSPIGKLVENETAEVYFSYRLTTSDFGSESVIRIKLPLTFLDSNRNRQHTYIQITTLELIADNEFSAHIGKTFKEYAYK
;
A
#
# COMPACT_ATOMS: atom_id res chain seq x y z
N MET A 1 -48.19 2.36 11.08
CA MET A 1 -49.34 3.13 10.57
C MET A 1 -50.51 2.76 11.48
N ASN A 2 -50.45 3.29 12.69
CA ASN A 2 -51.20 2.78 13.83
C ASN A 2 -52.42 3.67 14.05
N ILE A 3 -53.41 3.14 14.76
CA ILE A 3 -54.69 3.79 15.09
C ILE A 3 -54.52 5.21 15.70
N LEU A 4 -53.35 5.50 16.30
CA LEU A 4 -52.95 6.85 16.75
C LEU A 4 -52.82 7.87 15.60
N ASP A 5 -52.32 7.46 14.43
CA ASP A 5 -52.17 8.33 13.26
C ASP A 5 -53.54 8.85 12.80
N ASN A 6 -54.54 7.96 12.75
CA ASN A 6 -55.91 8.34 12.36
C ASN A 6 -56.60 9.25 13.39
N LEU A 7 -56.39 9.03 14.69
CA LEU A 7 -57.06 9.84 15.73
C LEU A 7 -56.49 11.26 15.80
N ILE A 8 -55.18 11.42 15.60
CA ILE A 8 -54.51 12.72 15.58
C ILE A 8 -54.89 13.49 14.31
N VAL A 9 -54.88 12.83 13.14
CA VAL A 9 -55.24 13.44 11.85
C VAL A 9 -56.68 13.95 11.87
N GLN A 10 -57.61 13.15 12.40
CA GLN A 10 -59.04 13.48 12.40
C GLN A 10 -59.38 14.61 13.39
N THR A 11 -58.70 14.69 14.52
CA THR A 11 -58.93 15.76 15.53
C THR A 11 -58.32 17.10 15.10
N VAL A 12 -57.22 17.07 14.34
CA VAL A 12 -56.49 18.28 13.90
C VAL A 12 -57.15 18.94 12.68
N ASP A 13 -57.75 18.17 11.78
CA ASP A 13 -58.42 18.71 10.59
C ASP A 13 -59.78 19.38 10.90
N ASP A 14 -60.48 18.96 11.96
CA ASP A 14 -61.80 19.50 12.32
C ASP A 14 -61.75 20.84 13.09
N LEU A 15 -60.61 21.18 13.72
CA LEU A 15 -60.51 22.36 14.60
C LEU A 15 -59.62 23.51 14.08
N LEU A 16 -58.80 23.33 13.03
CA LEU A 16 -57.79 24.33 12.63
C LEU A 16 -57.77 24.64 11.12
N PRO A 17 -57.56 25.92 10.73
CA PRO A 17 -57.50 26.33 9.33
C PRO A 17 -56.30 25.71 8.60
N LYS A 18 -56.52 25.26 7.35
CA LYS A 18 -55.58 24.50 6.49
C LYS A 18 -54.12 24.99 6.42
N LYS A 19 -53.85 26.28 6.66
CA LYS A 19 -52.49 26.84 6.71
C LYS A 19 -51.69 26.41 7.94
N ILE A 20 -52.36 26.20 9.08
CA ILE A 20 -51.73 25.76 10.33
C ILE A 20 -51.42 24.26 10.24
N THR A 21 -52.34 23.47 9.66
CA THR A 21 -52.19 22.03 9.43
C THR A 21 -50.92 21.71 8.63
N ALA A 22 -50.68 22.40 7.51
CA ALA A 22 -49.49 22.19 6.69
C ALA A 22 -48.17 22.52 7.41
N THR A 23 -48.20 23.50 8.31
CA THR A 23 -47.04 23.89 9.13
C THR A 23 -46.77 22.85 10.21
N ILE A 24 -47.82 22.34 10.86
CA ILE A 24 -47.73 21.25 11.84
C ILE A 24 -47.19 19.98 11.18
N TYR A 25 -47.70 19.58 10.01
CA TYR A 25 -47.16 18.43 9.28
C TYR A 25 -45.68 18.58 8.92
N LYS A 26 -45.24 19.79 8.57
CA LYS A 26 -43.82 20.06 8.26
C LYS A 26 -42.94 19.96 9.50
N VAL A 27 -43.42 20.42 10.65
CA VAL A 27 -42.74 20.31 11.94
C VAL A 27 -42.72 18.87 12.44
N CYS A 28 -43.82 18.13 12.31
CA CYS A 28 -43.90 16.71 12.63
C CYS A 28 -42.98 15.87 11.72
N ASN A 29 -42.97 16.12 10.42
CA ASN A 29 -42.10 15.44 9.47
C ASN A 29 -40.61 15.77 9.68
N PHE A 30 -40.30 17.01 10.08
CA PHE A 30 -38.94 17.38 10.51
C PHE A 30 -38.52 16.64 11.80
N PHE A 31 -39.47 16.34 12.69
CA PHE A 31 -39.24 15.59 13.92
C PHE A 31 -39.14 14.06 13.71
N ASP A 32 -39.81 13.52 12.70
CA ASP A 32 -39.84 12.07 12.39
C ASP A 32 -38.49 11.56 11.85
N LEU A 33 -37.61 12.45 11.37
CA LEU A 33 -36.40 12.07 10.64
C LEU A 33 -35.14 11.79 11.48
N ARG A 34 -35.12 12.09 12.80
CA ARG A 34 -33.84 12.10 13.55
C ARG A 34 -33.62 10.98 14.55
N ASN A 35 -34.67 10.45 15.20
CA ASN A 35 -34.63 9.21 15.98
C ASN A 35 -36.06 8.85 16.39
N LYS A 36 -36.66 7.87 15.70
CA LYS A 36 -38.12 7.66 15.73
C LYS A 36 -38.67 7.40 17.15
N GLU A 37 -37.97 6.61 17.95
CA GLU A 37 -38.43 6.24 19.30
C GLU A 37 -38.41 7.40 20.30
N ILE A 38 -37.36 8.24 20.31
CA ILE A 38 -37.24 9.33 21.28
C ILE A 38 -38.12 10.53 20.87
N SER A 39 -38.24 10.76 19.56
CA SER A 39 -39.14 11.77 18.98
C SER A 39 -40.61 11.46 19.28
N GLU A 40 -41.03 10.22 19.07
CA GLU A 40 -42.41 9.78 19.36
C GLU A 40 -42.75 9.93 20.85
N VAL A 41 -41.82 9.65 21.76
CA VAL A 41 -42.03 9.84 23.21
C VAL A 41 -42.19 11.33 23.54
N GLY A 42 -41.38 12.21 22.95
CA GLY A 42 -41.50 13.66 23.13
C GLY A 42 -42.84 14.23 22.65
N ILE A 43 -43.32 13.75 21.49
CA ILE A 43 -44.63 14.15 20.94
C ILE A 43 -45.77 13.62 21.81
N LYS A 44 -45.74 12.36 22.24
CA LYS A 44 -46.77 11.80 23.15
C LYS A 44 -46.82 12.55 24.47
N LEU A 45 -45.65 12.85 25.05
CA LEU A 45 -45.54 13.60 26.30
C LEU A 45 -46.14 15.00 26.19
N THR A 46 -45.87 15.70 25.08
CA THR A 46 -46.44 17.03 24.86
C THR A 46 -47.95 16.97 24.64
N ILE A 47 -48.47 16.02 23.84
CA ILE A 47 -49.93 15.84 23.67
C ILE A 47 -50.62 15.56 25.01
N ILE A 48 -50.07 14.64 25.83
CA ILE A 48 -50.61 14.33 27.16
C ILE A 48 -50.62 15.58 28.06
N TYR A 49 -49.54 16.37 28.03
CA TYR A 49 -49.45 17.60 28.80
C TYR A 49 -50.49 18.64 28.35
N PHE A 50 -50.68 18.83 27.04
CA PHE A 50 -51.72 19.73 26.51
C PHE A 50 -53.13 19.28 26.91
N VAL A 51 -53.44 17.99 26.81
CA VAL A 51 -54.75 17.43 27.24
C VAL A 51 -54.95 17.63 28.74
N PHE A 52 -53.92 17.36 29.56
CA PHE A 52 -53.97 17.56 31.01
C PHE A 52 -54.26 19.02 31.38
N VAL A 53 -53.60 19.97 30.72
CA VAL A 53 -53.84 21.40 30.96
C VAL A 53 -55.23 21.82 30.49
N LEU A 54 -55.72 21.32 29.34
CA LEU A 54 -57.09 21.61 28.88
C LEU A 54 -58.15 21.08 29.86
N VAL A 55 -57.95 19.87 30.41
CA VAL A 55 -58.83 19.30 31.43
C VAL A 55 -58.84 20.17 32.68
N ILE A 56 -57.67 20.63 33.15
CA ILE A 56 -57.58 21.54 34.30
C ILE A 56 -58.35 22.85 34.04
N ILE A 57 -58.15 23.48 32.89
CA ILE A 57 -58.81 24.76 32.57
C ILE A 57 -60.33 24.60 32.50
N PHE A 58 -60.82 23.49 31.93
CA PHE A 58 -62.26 23.27 31.74
C PHE A 58 -62.98 22.77 33.00
N PHE A 59 -62.35 21.91 33.81
CA PHE A 59 -62.98 21.32 35.00
C PHE A 59 -62.79 22.15 36.28
N LEU A 60 -61.70 22.91 36.43
CA LEU A 60 -61.42 23.65 37.67
C LEU A 60 -61.92 25.10 37.65
N ASP A 61 -62.76 25.47 36.66
CA ASP A 61 -63.31 26.82 36.46
C ASP A 61 -62.24 27.91 36.70
N ALA A 62 -61.06 27.65 36.12
CA ALA A 62 -59.85 28.41 36.41
C ALA A 62 -60.09 29.87 35.99
N LYS A 63 -60.11 30.76 37.00
CA LYS A 63 -60.41 32.18 36.83
C LYS A 63 -59.45 32.77 35.80
N ARG A 64 -59.99 33.17 34.65
CA ARG A 64 -59.20 33.73 33.55
C ARG A 64 -58.52 35.01 34.04
N PRO A 65 -57.21 35.20 33.77
CA PRO A 65 -56.55 36.45 34.12
C PRO A 65 -57.26 37.62 33.45
N THR A 66 -57.64 38.61 34.24
CA THR A 66 -58.35 39.83 33.79
C THR A 66 -57.38 40.91 33.31
N GLU A 67 -56.09 40.76 33.63
CA GLU A 67 -55.03 41.71 33.27
C GLU A 67 -54.12 41.13 32.19
N LEU A 68 -53.66 41.99 31.27
CA LEU A 68 -52.81 41.59 30.14
C LEU A 68 -51.46 41.00 30.58
N SER A 69 -50.92 41.47 31.70
CA SER A 69 -49.70 40.96 32.35
C SER A 69 -49.85 39.49 32.80
N GLY A 70 -51.01 39.13 33.34
CA GLY A 70 -51.28 37.78 33.84
C GLY A 70 -51.32 36.71 32.74
N TYR A 71 -51.61 37.08 31.49
CA TYR A 71 -51.48 36.17 30.35
C TYR A 71 -50.02 35.81 30.06
N GLY A 72 -49.09 36.75 30.28
CA GLY A 72 -47.66 36.50 30.11
C GLY A 72 -47.13 35.47 31.11
N ASP A 73 -47.46 35.65 32.40
CA ASP A 73 -47.04 34.74 33.46
C ASP A 73 -47.68 33.36 33.32
N PHE A 74 -48.94 33.30 32.88
CA PHE A 74 -49.62 32.05 32.55
C PHE A 74 -48.96 31.31 31.39
N LEU A 75 -48.66 32.01 30.28
CA LEU A 75 -48.01 31.41 29.12
C LEU A 75 -46.57 30.98 29.42
N ALA A 76 -45.83 31.75 30.23
CA ALA A 76 -44.48 31.38 30.67
C ALA A 76 -44.50 30.10 31.52
N GLY A 77 -45.44 29.99 32.46
CA GLY A 77 -45.65 28.76 33.23
C GLY A 77 -46.09 27.58 32.37
N PHE A 78 -46.95 27.82 31.38
CA PHE A 78 -47.47 26.80 30.47
C PHE A 78 -46.39 26.22 29.55
N PHE A 79 -45.56 27.08 28.93
CA PHE A 79 -44.56 26.67 27.95
C PHE A 79 -43.23 26.23 28.58
N SER A 80 -42.92 26.63 29.82
CA SER A 80 -41.64 26.31 30.48
C SER A 80 -41.35 24.78 30.55
N PRO A 81 -42.27 23.91 31.00
CA PRO A 81 -42.04 22.46 31.02
C PRO A 81 -41.86 21.85 29.62
N ILE A 82 -42.58 22.35 28.62
CA ILE A 82 -42.48 21.89 27.23
C ILE A 82 -41.10 22.22 26.67
N ALA A 83 -40.65 23.47 26.85
CA ALA A 83 -39.35 23.92 26.38
C ALA A 83 -38.21 23.13 27.02
N PHE A 84 -38.29 22.88 28.34
CA PHE A 84 -37.29 22.10 29.06
C PHE A 84 -37.26 20.63 28.62
N GLY A 85 -38.42 20.00 28.44
CA GLY A 85 -38.52 18.62 27.94
C GLY A 85 -37.85 18.44 26.58
N TRP A 86 -38.10 19.38 25.65
CA TRP A 86 -37.47 19.35 24.33
C TRP A 86 -35.96 19.61 24.38
N LEU A 87 -35.48 20.44 25.30
CA LEU A 87 -34.05 20.70 25.49
C LEU A 87 -33.32 19.42 25.90
N VAL A 88 -33.85 18.69 26.88
CA VAL A 88 -33.27 17.42 27.35
C VAL A 88 -33.28 16.37 26.25
N ILE A 89 -34.40 16.24 25.51
CA ILE A 89 -34.49 15.31 24.37
C ILE A 89 -33.44 15.66 23.30
N GLY A 90 -33.30 16.94 22.96
CA GLY A 90 -32.29 17.42 22.02
C GLY A 90 -30.87 17.07 22.45
N TYR A 91 -30.54 17.24 23.72
CA TYR A 91 -29.24 16.88 24.28
C TYR A 91 -28.97 15.36 24.20
N LEU A 92 -29.97 14.54 24.51
CA LEU A 92 -29.85 13.07 24.40
C LEU A 92 -29.66 12.62 22.95
N MET A 93 -30.37 13.24 22.00
CA MET A 93 -30.18 12.98 20.57
C MET A 93 -28.78 13.37 20.11
N GLN A 94 -28.31 14.56 20.48
CA GLN A 94 -26.98 15.06 20.13
C GLN A 94 -25.86 14.15 20.64
N ASN A 95 -25.99 13.63 21.86
CA ASN A 95 -25.01 12.69 22.42
C ASN A 95 -24.95 11.36 21.65
N LYS A 96 -26.09 10.83 21.20
CA LYS A 96 -26.13 9.60 20.41
C LYS A 96 -25.50 9.81 19.04
N GLU A 97 -25.79 10.95 18.40
CA GLU A 97 -25.18 11.32 17.11
C GLU A 97 -23.66 11.45 17.23
N LEU A 98 -23.16 12.07 18.31
CA LEU A 98 -21.72 12.21 18.52
C LEU A 98 -21.03 10.85 18.70
N LYS A 99 -21.62 9.93 19.46
CA LYS A 99 -21.10 8.57 19.63
C LYS A 99 -21.01 7.82 18.30
N ASN A 100 -22.09 7.85 17.52
CA ASN A 100 -22.13 7.21 16.21
C ASN A 100 -21.09 7.83 15.25
N SER A 101 -20.92 9.15 15.27
CA SER A 101 -19.94 9.85 14.44
C SER A 101 -18.51 9.47 14.80
N VAL A 102 -18.19 9.36 16.09
CA VAL A 102 -16.87 8.91 16.57
C VAL A 102 -16.60 7.47 16.13
N GLU A 103 -17.59 6.58 16.27
CA GLU A 103 -17.46 5.18 15.83
C GLU A 103 -17.21 5.07 14.33
N GLN A 104 -18.01 5.75 13.51
CA GLN A 104 -17.81 5.80 12.05
C GLN A 104 -16.45 6.36 11.66
N THR A 105 -15.99 7.41 12.35
CA THR A 105 -14.67 8.01 12.10
C THR A 105 -13.55 7.03 12.45
N ASN A 106 -13.67 6.31 13.56
CA ASN A 106 -12.69 5.31 13.98
C ASN A 106 -12.64 4.13 13.01
N GLU A 107 -13.80 3.65 12.54
CA GLU A 107 -13.88 2.60 11.51
C GLU A 107 -13.26 3.07 10.19
N ALA A 108 -13.58 4.28 9.74
CA ALA A 108 -12.99 4.86 8.53
C ALA A 108 -11.46 5.00 8.66
N GLN A 109 -10.95 5.44 9.81
CA GLN A 109 -9.51 5.50 10.07
C GLN A 109 -8.86 4.12 10.06
N ARG A 110 -9.52 3.10 10.61
CA ARG A 110 -9.03 1.72 10.60
C ARG A 110 -8.93 1.19 9.17
N LEU A 111 -10.01 1.32 8.39
CA LEU A 111 -10.04 0.89 6.99
C LEU A 111 -8.97 1.61 6.16
N ALA A 112 -8.77 2.91 6.37
CA ALA A 112 -7.73 3.67 5.69
C ALA A 112 -6.32 3.16 6.02
N ARG A 113 -6.05 2.83 7.29
CA ARG A 113 -4.76 2.22 7.70
C ARG A 113 -4.55 0.86 7.05
N ASP A 114 -5.55 -0.01 7.08
CA ASP A 114 -5.47 -1.35 6.48
C ASP A 114 -5.22 -1.27 4.95
N GLN A 115 -5.86 -0.31 4.27
CA GLN A 115 -5.62 -0.05 2.84
C GLN A 115 -4.19 0.43 2.57
N LEU A 116 -3.65 1.35 3.39
CA LEU A 116 -2.29 1.83 3.23
C LEU A 116 -1.26 0.72 3.46
N GLU A 117 -1.47 -0.15 4.46
CA GLU A 117 -0.60 -1.30 4.69
C GLU A 117 -0.64 -2.29 3.53
N PHE A 118 -1.82 -2.57 2.99
CA PHE A 118 -1.96 -3.43 1.82
C PHE A 118 -1.24 -2.85 0.60
N GLN A 119 -1.44 -1.55 0.32
CA GLN A 119 -0.74 -0.86 -0.77
C GLN A 119 0.77 -0.91 -0.62
N ARG A 120 1.30 -0.70 0.59
CA ARG A 120 2.75 -0.84 0.86
C ARG A 120 3.25 -2.24 0.53
N LYS A 121 2.56 -3.27 1.00
CA LYS A 121 2.93 -4.68 0.73
C LYS A 121 2.85 -5.02 -0.77
N CYS A 122 1.84 -4.51 -1.48
CA CYS A 122 1.73 -4.69 -2.92
C CYS A 122 2.88 -4.01 -3.66
N LYS A 123 3.19 -2.76 -3.30
CA LYS A 123 4.28 -1.99 -3.90
C LYS A 123 5.64 -2.64 -3.66
N GLU A 124 5.89 -3.12 -2.44
CA GLU A 124 7.14 -3.83 -2.10
C GLU A 124 7.31 -5.11 -2.94
N ARG A 125 6.23 -5.89 -3.11
CA ARG A 125 6.26 -7.08 -3.98
C ARG A 125 6.47 -6.74 -5.45
N GLU A 126 5.89 -5.64 -5.91
CA GLU A 126 6.08 -5.15 -7.27
C GLU A 126 7.51 -4.66 -7.50
N GLU A 127 8.08 -3.88 -6.57
CA GLU A 127 9.48 -3.46 -6.62
C GLU A 127 10.43 -4.67 -6.65
N LEU A 128 10.17 -5.68 -5.82
CA LEU A 128 10.94 -6.92 -5.81
C LEU A 128 10.79 -7.71 -7.13
N SER A 129 9.60 -7.74 -7.73
CA SER A 129 9.39 -8.44 -8.99
C SER A 129 10.09 -7.73 -10.15
N ILE A 130 10.04 -6.40 -10.18
CA ILE A 130 10.80 -5.57 -11.13
C ILE A 130 12.28 -5.84 -10.96
N TYR A 131 12.79 -5.84 -9.73
CA TYR A 131 14.19 -6.12 -9.45
C TYR A 131 14.60 -7.52 -9.92
N ASN A 132 13.84 -8.56 -9.57
CA ASN A 132 14.14 -9.94 -9.96
C ASN A 132 14.08 -10.11 -11.49
N ASN A 133 13.12 -9.46 -12.16
CA ASN A 133 13.02 -9.51 -13.61
C ASN A 133 14.16 -8.74 -14.29
N SER A 134 14.71 -7.70 -13.67
CA SER A 134 15.85 -6.91 -14.17
C SER A 134 17.20 -7.62 -14.04
N GLN A 135 17.28 -8.74 -13.31
CA GLN A 135 18.53 -9.47 -13.18
C GLN A 135 18.90 -10.17 -14.50
N PRO A 136 20.14 -10.01 -14.99
CA PRO A 136 20.59 -10.77 -16.13
C PRO A 136 20.93 -12.21 -15.74
N ILE A 137 20.88 -13.07 -16.74
CA ILE A 137 21.28 -14.47 -16.62
C ILE A 137 22.42 -14.66 -17.62
N LEU A 138 23.65 -14.73 -17.12
CA LEU A 138 24.84 -14.91 -17.95
C LEU A 138 25.27 -16.38 -17.94
N ASP A 139 25.69 -16.84 -19.12
CA ASP A 139 26.24 -18.17 -19.33
C ASP A 139 27.46 -18.08 -20.25
N VAL A 140 28.48 -18.90 -20.00
CA VAL A 140 29.67 -18.96 -20.85
C VAL A 140 29.51 -20.15 -21.77
N LYS A 141 29.46 -19.92 -23.07
CA LYS A 141 29.28 -20.96 -24.09
C LYS A 141 30.58 -21.64 -24.49
N SER A 142 31.62 -20.85 -24.65
CA SER A 142 32.93 -21.30 -25.07
C SER A 142 33.99 -20.47 -24.36
N LEU A 143 35.13 -21.12 -24.10
CA LEU A 143 36.33 -20.49 -23.59
C LEU A 143 37.50 -21.02 -24.43
N ILE A 144 38.18 -20.13 -25.13
CA ILE A 144 39.29 -20.42 -26.04
C ILE A 144 40.53 -19.72 -25.49
N LEU A 145 41.65 -20.42 -25.43
CA LEU A 145 42.95 -19.81 -25.13
C LEU A 145 43.53 -19.28 -26.45
N GLU A 146 43.82 -17.99 -26.52
CA GLU A 146 44.34 -17.36 -27.76
C GLU A 146 45.86 -17.39 -27.81
N ASP A 147 46.53 -16.96 -26.74
CA ASP A 147 47.98 -16.90 -26.67
C ASP A 147 48.46 -17.09 -25.21
N GLU A 148 49.59 -17.78 -25.06
CA GLU A 148 50.35 -17.84 -23.81
C GLU A 148 51.41 -16.73 -23.85
N VAL A 149 51.43 -15.86 -22.83
CA VAL A 149 52.42 -14.76 -22.77
C VAL A 149 53.76 -15.32 -22.31
N ASP A 150 54.84 -14.91 -22.98
CA ASP A 150 56.25 -15.37 -22.91
C ASP A 150 56.85 -15.52 -21.49
N ASP A 151 56.21 -14.96 -20.46
CA ASP A 151 56.61 -15.07 -19.04
C ASP A 151 55.99 -16.27 -18.29
N GLY A 152 55.20 -17.13 -18.96
CA GLY A 152 54.74 -18.43 -18.44
C GLY A 152 53.68 -18.39 -17.33
N PHE A 153 53.16 -17.21 -16.98
CA PHE A 153 52.15 -17.06 -15.92
C PHE A 153 50.86 -16.36 -16.37
N PHE A 154 50.81 -15.76 -17.56
CA PHE A 154 49.62 -15.10 -18.07
C PHE A 154 49.14 -15.78 -19.34
N ALA A 155 47.86 -16.11 -19.38
CA ALA A 155 47.19 -16.67 -20.56
C ALA A 155 46.07 -15.73 -21.01
N ASN A 156 45.98 -15.50 -22.32
CA ASN A 156 44.90 -14.74 -22.93
C ASN A 156 43.76 -15.68 -23.30
N PHE A 157 42.56 -15.34 -22.85
CA PHE A 157 41.36 -16.12 -23.10
C PHE A 157 40.33 -15.28 -23.85
N LYS A 158 39.65 -15.94 -24.79
CA LYS A 158 38.43 -15.48 -25.45
C LYS A 158 37.25 -16.28 -24.91
N ALA A 159 36.30 -15.60 -24.27
CA ALA A 159 35.06 -16.20 -23.79
C ALA A 159 33.84 -15.69 -24.57
N GLU A 160 32.94 -16.59 -24.96
CA GLU A 160 31.61 -16.23 -25.45
C GLU A 160 30.61 -16.21 -24.29
N ILE A 161 30.17 -15.01 -23.90
CA ILE A 161 29.17 -14.82 -22.85
C ILE A 161 27.81 -14.59 -23.51
N LYS A 162 26.85 -15.48 -23.25
CA LYS A 162 25.46 -15.30 -23.67
C LYS A 162 24.61 -14.78 -22.51
N ASN A 163 23.80 -13.77 -22.81
CA ASN A 163 22.76 -13.30 -21.90
C ASN A 163 21.43 -14.02 -22.21
N TYR A 164 20.82 -14.62 -21.21
CA TYR A 164 19.48 -15.23 -21.26
C TYR A 164 18.46 -14.44 -20.43
N GLY A 165 18.90 -13.37 -19.77
CA GLY A 165 18.04 -12.54 -18.92
C GLY A 165 17.90 -11.12 -19.45
N SER A 166 17.61 -10.21 -18.54
CA SER A 166 17.44 -8.79 -18.85
C SER A 166 18.66 -8.14 -19.49
N THR A 167 18.41 -7.05 -20.23
CA THR A 167 19.46 -6.30 -20.93
C THR A 167 20.52 -5.79 -19.97
N ILE A 168 21.78 -5.91 -20.38
CA ILE A 168 22.95 -5.44 -19.65
C ILE A 168 23.57 -4.25 -20.38
N TYR A 169 24.08 -3.30 -19.61
CA TYR A 169 24.88 -2.19 -20.10
C TYR A 169 26.28 -2.23 -19.45
N ASP A 170 27.30 -1.80 -20.20
CA ASP A 170 28.68 -1.62 -19.71
C ASP A 170 29.23 -2.86 -18.98
N LEU A 171 29.16 -4.02 -19.62
CA LEU A 171 29.72 -5.26 -19.08
C LEU A 171 31.25 -5.21 -19.17
N CYS A 172 31.91 -5.31 -18.02
CA CYS A 172 33.37 -5.28 -17.89
C CYS A 172 33.87 -6.51 -17.14
N ILE A 173 34.95 -7.11 -17.66
CA ILE A 173 35.74 -8.11 -16.93
C ILE A 173 36.85 -7.39 -16.17
N TYR A 174 37.05 -7.79 -14.93
CA TYR A 174 38.16 -7.31 -14.10
C TYR A 174 39.20 -8.40 -13.92
N ASP A 175 40.45 -7.98 -13.69
CA ASP A 175 41.50 -8.93 -13.36
C ASP A 175 41.17 -9.57 -12.00
N CYS A 176 41.49 -10.86 -11.85
CA CYS A 176 41.25 -11.56 -10.60
C CYS A 176 42.34 -11.27 -9.55
N GLU A 177 43.25 -10.31 -9.79
CA GLU A 177 44.23 -9.90 -8.81
C GLU A 177 43.52 -9.17 -7.65
N ILE A 178 42.95 -9.99 -6.75
CA ILE A 178 42.49 -9.61 -5.43
C ILE A 178 43.73 -9.11 -4.71
N ASN A 179 44.00 -7.82 -4.84
CA ASN A 179 44.92 -7.13 -3.98
C ASN A 179 44.27 -7.14 -2.58
N LYS A 180 44.63 -8.14 -1.76
CA LYS A 180 44.10 -8.35 -0.40
C LYS A 180 44.30 -7.12 0.51
N GLU A 181 45.05 -6.12 0.07
CA GLU A 181 45.36 -4.90 0.82
C GLU A 181 44.54 -3.66 0.38
N ASN A 182 43.83 -3.68 -0.76
CA ASN A 182 43.01 -2.55 -1.22
C ASN A 182 41.77 -3.03 -2.00
N GLU A 183 40.62 -3.11 -1.32
CA GLU A 183 39.33 -3.55 -1.90
C GLU A 183 38.75 -2.64 -3.00
N ASP A 184 39.35 -1.47 -3.27
CA ASP A 184 38.70 -0.40 -4.05
C ASP A 184 39.31 -0.13 -5.43
N LEU A 185 40.35 -0.86 -5.87
CA LEU A 185 41.01 -0.60 -7.16
C LEU A 185 40.85 -1.78 -8.14
N PHE A 186 39.62 -2.01 -8.57
CA PHE A 186 39.32 -2.90 -9.68
C PHE A 186 39.77 -2.25 -11.01
N VAL A 187 40.88 -2.70 -11.60
CA VAL A 187 41.28 -2.28 -12.95
C VAL A 187 40.61 -3.22 -13.96
N PRO A 188 39.77 -2.71 -14.89
CA PRO A 188 39.14 -3.55 -15.89
C PRO A 188 40.19 -4.09 -16.86
N THR A 189 40.21 -5.41 -17.06
CA THR A 189 41.11 -6.09 -18.01
C THR A 189 40.53 -6.09 -19.41
N SER A 190 39.22 -5.84 -19.55
CA SER A 190 38.54 -5.71 -20.84
C SER A 190 37.98 -4.29 -21.05
N SER A 191 37.91 -3.85 -22.31
CA SER A 191 37.04 -2.74 -22.68
C SER A 191 35.59 -3.05 -22.30
N PRO A 192 34.77 -2.05 -21.93
CA PRO A 192 33.34 -2.26 -21.68
C PRO A 192 32.68 -2.80 -22.94
N ILE A 193 32.10 -3.99 -22.83
CA ILE A 193 31.18 -4.54 -23.82
C ILE A 193 29.90 -3.73 -23.65
N GLY A 194 29.55 -2.93 -24.66
CA GLY A 194 28.50 -1.93 -24.58
C GLY A 194 27.15 -2.46 -24.09
N LYS A 195 26.20 -2.70 -24.99
CA LYS A 195 24.86 -3.18 -24.64
C LYS A 195 24.74 -4.64 -25.04
N LEU A 196 24.29 -5.50 -24.12
CA LEU A 196 24.01 -6.92 -24.38
C LEU A 196 22.54 -7.22 -24.08
N VAL A 197 21.71 -7.38 -25.11
CA VAL A 197 20.27 -7.67 -24.92
C VAL A 197 20.01 -9.16 -24.67
N GLU A 198 18.76 -9.50 -24.35
CA GLU A 198 18.34 -10.87 -24.14
C GLU A 198 18.64 -11.74 -25.37
N ASN A 199 19.21 -12.92 -25.13
CA ASN A 199 19.67 -13.90 -26.11
C ASN A 199 20.85 -13.48 -27.00
N GLU A 200 21.44 -12.30 -26.80
CA GLU A 200 22.69 -11.94 -27.46
C GLU A 200 23.90 -12.60 -26.82
N THR A 201 24.94 -12.78 -27.63
CA THR A 201 26.23 -13.31 -27.23
C THR A 201 27.28 -12.23 -27.48
N ALA A 202 28.13 -11.97 -26.50
CA ALA A 202 29.30 -11.11 -26.63
C ALA A 202 30.58 -11.93 -26.49
N GLU A 203 31.56 -11.58 -27.31
CA GLU A 203 32.91 -12.11 -27.19
C GLU A 203 33.71 -11.20 -26.27
N VAL A 204 34.41 -11.79 -25.31
CA VAL A 204 35.24 -11.04 -24.37
C VAL A 204 36.62 -11.62 -24.30
N TYR A 205 37.59 -10.71 -24.33
CA TYR A 205 39.00 -10.99 -24.27
C TYR A 205 39.51 -10.57 -22.90
N PHE A 206 40.20 -11.46 -22.20
CA PHE A 206 40.80 -11.17 -20.90
C PHE A 206 42.09 -11.95 -20.73
N SER A 207 43.03 -11.34 -20.01
CA SER A 207 44.24 -12.01 -19.54
C SER A 207 44.00 -12.53 -18.13
N TYR A 208 44.42 -13.76 -17.84
CA TYR A 208 44.31 -14.35 -16.51
C TYR A 208 45.66 -14.89 -16.07
N ARG A 209 46.05 -14.59 -14.83
CA ARG A 209 47.27 -15.11 -14.23
C ARG A 209 47.03 -16.50 -13.66
N LEU A 210 47.62 -17.52 -14.27
CA LEU A 210 47.54 -18.89 -13.77
C LEU A 210 48.38 -19.03 -12.50
N THR A 211 47.73 -19.39 -11.38
CA THR A 211 48.40 -19.67 -10.11
C THR A 211 48.43 -21.17 -9.83
N THR A 212 49.38 -21.64 -9.02
CA THR A 212 49.46 -23.06 -8.63
C THR A 212 48.21 -23.57 -7.90
N SER A 213 47.37 -22.67 -7.35
CA SER A 213 46.06 -22.99 -6.76
C SER A 213 44.95 -23.23 -7.78
N ASP A 214 45.11 -22.81 -9.03
CA ASP A 214 44.12 -23.01 -10.09
C ASP A 214 44.20 -24.41 -10.72
N PHE A 215 45.33 -25.10 -10.51
CA PHE A 215 45.55 -26.48 -10.93
C PHE A 215 45.04 -27.45 -9.86
N GLY A 216 43.89 -28.07 -10.09
CA GLY A 216 43.37 -29.14 -9.25
C GLY A 216 44.19 -30.45 -9.38
N SER A 217 43.88 -31.43 -8.54
CA SER A 217 44.56 -32.74 -8.48
C SER A 217 44.40 -33.63 -9.73
N GLU A 218 43.68 -33.19 -10.76
CA GLU A 218 43.30 -33.99 -11.94
C GLU A 218 43.27 -33.18 -13.26
N SER A 219 44.21 -32.26 -13.48
CA SER A 219 44.27 -31.47 -14.74
C SER A 219 43.02 -30.62 -15.00
N VAL A 220 42.34 -30.20 -13.94
CA VAL A 220 41.17 -29.30 -13.98
C VAL A 220 41.62 -27.90 -13.65
N ILE A 221 41.37 -26.95 -14.56
CA ILE A 221 41.61 -25.52 -14.30
C ILE A 221 40.29 -24.88 -13.87
N ARG A 222 40.31 -24.18 -12.74
CA ARG A 222 39.17 -23.38 -12.27
C ARG A 222 39.50 -21.90 -12.39
N ILE A 223 38.79 -21.21 -13.28
CA ILE A 223 38.94 -19.78 -13.50
C ILE A 223 37.76 -19.08 -12.84
N LYS A 224 38.03 -18.11 -11.97
CA LYS A 224 37.00 -17.20 -11.45
C LYS A 224 37.07 -15.91 -12.23
N LEU A 225 35.99 -15.60 -12.95
CA LEU A 225 35.90 -14.45 -13.82
C LEU A 225 35.02 -13.37 -13.16
N PRO A 226 35.59 -12.36 -12.50
CA PRO A 226 34.80 -11.30 -11.90
C PRO A 226 34.26 -10.37 -12.98
N LEU A 227 32.95 -10.16 -12.93
CA LEU A 227 32.18 -9.34 -13.86
C LEU A 227 31.56 -8.18 -13.10
N THR A 228 31.69 -6.98 -13.65
CA THR A 228 30.85 -5.85 -13.24
C THR A 228 30.03 -5.40 -14.42
N PHE A 229 28.74 -5.13 -14.20
CA PHE A 229 27.86 -4.64 -15.24
C PHE A 229 26.78 -3.73 -14.68
N LEU A 230 26.10 -2.99 -15.53
CA LEU A 230 24.88 -2.26 -15.22
C LEU A 230 23.66 -3.09 -15.65
N ASP A 231 22.74 -3.35 -14.74
CA ASP A 231 21.48 -4.05 -15.05
C ASP A 231 20.55 -3.19 -15.93
N SER A 232 19.37 -3.72 -16.29
CA SER A 232 18.39 -2.97 -17.10
C SER A 232 17.89 -1.69 -16.43
N ASN A 233 18.03 -1.59 -15.11
CA ASN A 233 17.72 -0.41 -14.30
C ASN A 233 18.93 0.51 -14.07
N ARG A 234 20.07 0.23 -14.72
CA ARG A 234 21.36 0.92 -14.57
C ARG A 234 21.96 0.86 -13.17
N ASN A 235 21.64 -0.16 -12.39
CA ASN A 235 22.34 -0.43 -11.14
C ASN A 235 23.62 -1.21 -11.42
N ARG A 236 24.72 -0.80 -10.79
CA ARG A 236 25.98 -1.53 -10.85
C ARG A 236 25.87 -2.82 -10.04
N GLN A 237 26.16 -3.94 -10.68
CA GLN A 237 26.16 -5.28 -10.10
C GLN A 237 27.55 -5.88 -10.26
N HIS A 238 27.99 -6.60 -9.22
CA HIS A 238 29.21 -7.40 -9.26
C HIS A 238 28.81 -8.87 -9.16
N THR A 239 29.29 -9.67 -10.09
CA THR A 239 29.11 -11.13 -10.07
C THR A 239 30.42 -11.79 -10.46
N TYR A 240 30.49 -13.11 -10.33
CA TYR A 240 31.58 -13.87 -10.92
C TYR A 240 31.02 -15.07 -11.65
N ILE A 241 31.68 -15.46 -12.74
CA ILE A 241 31.43 -16.74 -13.38
C ILE A 241 32.60 -17.64 -13.04
N GLN A 242 32.31 -18.76 -12.39
CA GLN A 242 33.30 -19.81 -12.21
C GLN A 242 33.26 -20.72 -13.42
N ILE A 243 34.37 -20.77 -14.16
CA ILE A 243 34.55 -21.68 -15.29
C ILE A 243 35.42 -22.83 -14.80
N THR A 244 34.90 -24.05 -14.91
CA THR A 244 35.67 -25.27 -14.63
C THR A 244 35.89 -25.97 -15.95
N THR A 245 37.15 -26.12 -16.37
CA THR A 245 37.52 -26.85 -17.60
C THR A 245 38.31 -28.11 -17.25
N LEU A 246 37.99 -29.21 -17.96
CA LEU A 246 38.68 -30.49 -17.94
C LEU A 246 39.42 -30.63 -19.28
N GLU A 247 40.70 -30.99 -19.22
CA GLU A 247 41.62 -31.26 -20.34
C GLU A 247 42.30 -30.04 -21.03
N LEU A 248 43.62 -29.97 -20.80
CA LEU A 248 44.60 -29.37 -21.71
C LEU A 248 44.89 -30.39 -22.81
N ILE A 249 44.23 -30.31 -23.97
CA ILE A 249 44.60 -31.11 -25.14
C ILE A 249 45.66 -30.33 -25.92
N ALA A 250 46.80 -30.98 -26.18
CA ALA A 250 48.06 -30.39 -26.64
C ALA A 250 48.08 -29.85 -28.08
N ASP A 251 46.94 -29.49 -28.69
CA ASP A 251 46.84 -29.14 -30.11
C ASP A 251 45.98 -27.88 -30.38
N ASN A 252 46.15 -26.80 -29.59
CA ASN A 252 45.53 -25.48 -29.81
C ASN A 252 43.99 -25.44 -29.94
N GLU A 253 43.28 -26.55 -29.72
CA GLU A 253 41.82 -26.63 -29.65
C GLU A 253 41.42 -27.10 -28.24
N PHE A 254 40.95 -26.16 -27.42
CA PHE A 254 40.39 -26.46 -26.09
C PHE A 254 38.91 -26.83 -26.23
N SER A 255 38.55 -28.08 -25.92
CA SER A 255 37.16 -28.49 -25.73
C SER A 255 36.81 -28.36 -24.24
N ALA A 256 36.45 -27.16 -23.81
CA ALA A 256 36.04 -26.94 -22.42
C ALA A 256 34.67 -27.61 -22.17
N HIS A 257 34.64 -28.68 -21.37
CA HIS A 257 33.40 -29.15 -20.75
C HIS A 257 33.06 -28.24 -19.57
N ILE A 258 32.22 -27.23 -19.83
CA ILE A 258 31.93 -26.13 -18.89
C ILE A 258 31.09 -26.64 -17.72
N GLY A 259 31.74 -26.79 -16.56
CA GLY A 259 31.10 -27.16 -15.31
C GLY A 259 30.52 -25.96 -14.54
N LYS A 260 29.18 -25.90 -14.50
CA LYS A 260 28.29 -25.16 -13.57
C LYS A 260 28.66 -23.72 -13.19
N THR A 261 27.85 -22.79 -13.68
CA THR A 261 27.73 -21.39 -13.20
C THR A 261 27.24 -21.35 -11.75
N PHE A 262 28.11 -20.94 -10.82
CA PHE A 262 27.72 -20.61 -9.45
C PHE A 262 27.45 -19.11 -9.34
N LYS A 263 26.23 -18.76 -8.94
CA LYS A 263 25.80 -17.38 -8.70
C LYS A 263 25.95 -17.06 -7.22
N GLU A 264 26.86 -16.16 -6.88
CA GLU A 264 26.87 -15.51 -5.57
C GLU A 264 26.83 -14.00 -5.83
N TYR A 265 25.66 -13.40 -5.63
CA TYR A 265 25.44 -11.98 -5.80
C TYR A 265 25.94 -11.28 -4.54
N ALA A 266 27.10 -10.61 -4.61
CA ALA A 266 27.64 -9.84 -3.51
C ALA A 266 26.95 -8.47 -3.44
N TYR A 267 26.30 -8.19 -2.31
CA TYR A 267 25.65 -6.92 -1.98
C TYR A 267 26.70 -5.95 -1.42
N LYS A 268 26.80 -4.73 -1.96
CA LYS A 268 27.37 -3.57 -1.27
C LYS A 268 26.34 -2.46 -1.28
#